data_AF-A0A498CFU9-F1
#
_entry.id   AF-A0A498CFU9-F1
#
_cell.length_a   1.000
_cell.length_b   1.000
_cell.length_c   1.000
_cell.angle_alpha   90.00
_cell.angle_beta   90.00
_cell.angle_gamma   90.00
#
_symmetry.space_group_name_H-M   'P 1'
#
loop_
_entity.id
_entity.type
_entity.pdbx_description
1 polymer ?
#
loop_
_entity_poly.entity_id
_entity_poly.type
_entity_poly.pdbx_seq_one_letter_code
_entity_poly.pdbx_strand_id
1 'polypeptide(L)'
;MLCYCALHQDEVASDPEPQLQSIFKVTHMSNETIQQFSDQASKFFVDPARAYAGLGLDYFEKLVNIQFEAAKANTETALKQARAALDIKDQKDFQSYVEGQRKLAEEIGQRAKGEAEKVVALNQELAQNAQKLAQDSAREFGKVAQSK
;
A
#
# COMPACT_ATOMS: atom_id res chain seq x y z
N MET A 1 42.95 -18.50 69.96
CA MET A 1 42.49 -17.38 70.81
C MET A 1 42.67 -16.12 69.98
N LEU A 2 41.70 -15.28 69.66
CA LEU A 2 40.32 -15.09 70.09
C LEU A 2 39.57 -14.42 68.93
N CYS A 3 38.28 -14.73 68.84
CA CYS A 3 37.31 -14.19 67.90
C CYS A 3 36.91 -12.75 68.28
N TYR A 4 36.71 -11.85 67.31
CA TYR A 4 35.81 -10.68 67.43
C TYR A 4 35.51 -10.15 66.01
N CYS A 5 34.43 -10.62 65.40
CA CYS A 5 33.16 -9.90 65.23
C CYS A 5 33.21 -8.74 64.21
N ALA A 6 32.45 -8.95 63.13
CA ALA A 6 31.61 -8.00 62.41
C ALA A 6 32.21 -6.64 62.03
N LEU A 7 32.18 -6.32 60.74
CA LEU A 7 31.61 -5.06 60.23
C LEU A 7 31.60 -5.08 58.70
N HIS A 8 30.41 -4.87 58.15
CA HIS A 8 30.13 -4.30 56.84
C HIS A 8 30.45 -5.14 55.60
N GLN A 9 29.62 -6.16 55.45
CA GLN A 9 28.92 -6.38 54.18
C GLN A 9 27.79 -5.33 54.09
N ASP A 10 28.16 -4.05 53.91
CA ASP A 10 27.21 -3.03 53.48
C ASP A 10 27.50 -2.72 52.03
N GLU A 11 26.55 -3.16 51.22
CA GLU A 11 26.20 -2.69 49.90
C GLU A 11 26.33 -1.15 49.89
N VAL A 12 27.47 -0.63 49.42
CA VAL A 12 27.53 0.76 48.94
C VAL A 12 26.82 0.75 47.59
N ALA A 13 25.48 0.63 47.65
CA ALA A 13 24.60 1.29 46.72
C ALA A 13 24.83 2.79 46.92
N SER A 14 25.94 3.28 46.36
CA SER A 14 26.21 4.72 46.28
C SER A 14 25.10 5.27 45.40
N ASP A 15 24.07 5.81 46.06
CA ASP A 15 23.04 6.60 45.42
C ASP A 15 23.76 7.68 44.60
N PRO A 16 23.63 7.70 43.26
CA PRO A 16 24.41 8.59 42.43
C PRO A 16 24.19 10.03 42.90
N GLU A 17 25.29 10.79 42.95
CA GLU A 17 25.32 12.19 43.39
C GLU A 17 24.08 12.95 42.84
N PRO A 18 23.39 13.79 43.65
CA PRO A 18 22.13 14.42 43.25
C PRO A 18 22.17 15.13 41.88
N GLN A 19 23.35 15.61 41.49
CA GLN A 19 23.60 16.24 40.20
C GLN A 19 23.63 15.24 39.03
N LEU A 20 24.14 14.02 39.24
CA LEU A 20 24.13 12.96 38.23
C LEU A 20 22.72 12.37 38.03
N GLN A 21 21.93 12.26 39.11
CA GLN A 21 20.50 11.94 39.04
C GLN A 21 19.74 12.98 38.18
N SER A 22 20.02 14.26 38.43
CA SER A 22 19.47 15.40 37.68
C SER A 22 19.87 15.38 36.20
N ILE A 23 21.17 15.22 35.90
CA ILE A 23 21.68 15.17 34.52
C ILE A 23 21.10 13.96 33.79
N PHE A 24 21.13 12.77 34.39
CA PHE A 24 20.56 11.56 33.78
C PHE A 24 19.07 11.74 33.47
N LYS A 25 18.29 12.31 34.39
CA LYS A 25 16.88 12.63 34.18
C LYS A 25 16.67 13.62 33.04
N VAL A 26 17.49 14.69 32.95
CA VAL A 26 17.43 15.67 31.85
C VAL A 26 17.81 15.04 30.52
N THR A 27 18.85 14.20 30.47
CA THR A 27 19.27 13.50 29.25
C THR A 27 18.21 12.49 28.78
N HIS A 28 17.60 11.73 29.69
CA HIS A 28 16.55 10.76 29.37
C HIS A 28 15.26 11.46 28.88
N MET A 29 14.84 12.52 29.58
CA MET A 29 13.68 13.33 29.21
C MET A 29 13.89 14.02 27.85
N SER A 30 15.11 14.49 27.57
CA SER A 30 15.47 15.07 26.27
C SER A 30 15.37 14.02 25.14
N ASN A 31 15.86 12.80 25.37
CA ASN A 31 15.82 11.73 24.36
C ASN A 31 14.37 11.27 24.07
N GLU A 32 13.54 11.09 25.10
CA GLU A 32 12.12 10.75 24.94
C GLU A 32 11.33 11.87 24.24
N THR A 33 11.61 13.13 24.57
CA THR A 33 10.96 14.28 23.93
C THR A 33 11.36 14.38 22.45
N ILE A 34 12.63 14.11 22.12
CA ILE A 34 13.11 14.07 20.73
C ILE A 34 12.45 12.91 19.97
N GLN A 35 12.29 11.74 20.59
CA GLN A 35 11.59 10.60 19.96
C GLN A 35 10.11 10.90 19.73
N GLN A 36 9.39 11.43 20.73
CA GLN A 36 7.99 11.81 20.57
C GLN A 36 7.80 12.88 19.49
N PHE A 37 8.71 13.85 19.39
CA PHE A 37 8.70 14.86 18.35
C PHE A 37 8.96 14.24 16.96
N SER A 38 9.93 13.33 16.86
CA SER A 38 10.21 12.59 15.63
C SER A 38 9.00 11.75 15.18
N ASP A 39 8.34 11.06 16.11
CA ASP A 39 7.17 10.22 15.81
C ASP A 39 5.95 11.05 15.38
N GLN A 40 5.73 12.20 16.03
CA GLN A 40 4.69 13.14 15.60
C GLN A 40 5.01 13.73 14.21
N ALA A 41 6.26 14.15 13.97
CA ALA A 41 6.67 14.65 12.66
C ALA A 41 6.50 13.59 11.57
N SER A 42 6.82 12.32 11.85
CA SER A 42 6.57 11.21 10.93
C SER A 42 5.08 11.07 10.60
N LYS A 43 4.21 11.06 11.62
CA LYS A 43 2.75 10.93 11.44
C LYS A 43 2.13 12.06 10.63
N PHE A 44 2.64 13.28 10.75
CA PHE A 44 2.06 14.43 10.06
C PHE A 44 2.60 14.68 8.66
N PHE A 45 3.83 14.25 8.38
CA PHE A 45 4.50 14.56 7.11
C PHE A 45 4.87 13.32 6.31
N VAL A 46 5.40 12.29 6.95
CA VAL A 46 5.87 11.07 6.28
C VAL A 46 4.72 10.13 5.95
N ASP A 47 3.83 9.88 6.91
CA ASP A 47 2.74 8.92 6.74
C ASP A 47 1.74 9.35 5.66
N PRO A 48 1.28 10.62 5.60
CA PRO A 48 0.43 11.08 4.50
C PRO A 48 1.13 11.01 3.15
N ALA A 49 2.40 11.41 3.07
CA ALA A 49 3.18 11.34 1.83
C ALA A 49 3.31 9.88 1.34
N ARG A 50 3.57 8.95 2.26
CA ARG A 50 3.64 7.52 1.97
C ARG A 50 2.30 6.95 1.51
N ALA A 51 1.21 7.36 2.15
CA ALA A 51 -0.14 6.93 1.78
C ALA A 51 -0.54 7.44 0.38
N TYR A 52 -0.23 8.70 0.04
CA TYR A 52 -0.43 9.21 -1.32
C TYR A 52 0.45 8.49 -2.36
N ALA A 53 1.69 8.16 -2.02
CA ALA A 53 2.55 7.34 -2.89
C ALA A 53 1.98 5.94 -3.10
N GLY A 54 1.48 5.30 -2.05
CA GLY A 54 0.79 4.00 -2.11
C GLY A 54 -0.42 4.05 -3.02
N LEU A 55 -1.24 5.10 -2.92
CA LEU A 55 -2.40 5.28 -3.79
C LEU A 55 -2.04 5.33 -5.28
N GLY A 56 -0.95 6.02 -5.63
CA GLY A 56 -0.45 6.07 -7.01
C GLY A 56 0.08 4.72 -7.50
N LEU A 57 0.78 3.98 -6.64
CA LEU A 57 1.27 2.63 -6.94
C LEU A 57 0.12 1.65 -7.15
N ASP A 58 -0.89 1.66 -6.27
CA ASP A 58 -2.08 0.80 -6.39
C ASP A 58 -2.84 1.07 -7.69
N TYR A 59 -3.00 2.35 -8.05
CA TYR A 59 -3.63 2.74 -9.32
C TYR A 59 -2.81 2.24 -10.52
N PHE A 60 -1.49 2.37 -10.48
CA PHE A 60 -0.61 1.90 -11.54
C PHE A 60 -0.62 0.37 -11.68
N GLU A 61 -0.54 -0.36 -10.56
CA GLU A 61 -0.60 -1.83 -10.55
C GLU A 61 -1.90 -2.31 -11.20
N LYS A 62 -3.04 -1.75 -10.81
CA LYS A 62 -4.34 -2.13 -11.38
C LYS A 62 -4.45 -1.77 -12.87
N LEU A 63 -3.92 -0.63 -13.31
CA LEU A 63 -3.87 -0.28 -14.73
C LEU A 63 -3.01 -1.26 -15.54
N VAL A 64 -1.85 -1.64 -15.02
CA VAL A 64 -0.97 -2.62 -15.67
C VAL A 64 -1.66 -3.98 -15.76
N ASN A 65 -2.37 -4.39 -14.71
CA ASN A 65 -3.16 -5.63 -14.74
C ASN A 65 -4.25 -5.60 -15.82
N ILE A 66 -4.94 -4.46 -16.02
CA ILE A 66 -5.91 -4.32 -17.11
C ILE A 66 -5.23 -4.52 -18.47
N GLN A 67 -4.09 -3.89 -18.72
CA GLN A 67 -3.35 -4.04 -19.99
C GLN A 67 -2.81 -5.45 -20.20
N PHE A 68 -2.34 -6.11 -19.14
CA PHE A 68 -1.85 -7.48 -19.19
C PHE A 68 -2.98 -8.45 -19.55
N GLU A 69 -4.15 -8.32 -18.90
CA GLU A 69 -5.34 -9.12 -19.22
C GLU A 69 -5.79 -8.89 -20.68
N ALA A 70 -5.76 -7.65 -21.16
CA ALA A 70 -6.06 -7.35 -22.56
C ALA A 70 -5.09 -8.06 -23.53
N ALA A 71 -3.78 -8.02 -23.25
CA ALA A 71 -2.75 -8.66 -24.07
C ALA A 71 -2.89 -10.20 -24.08
N LYS A 72 -3.12 -10.80 -22.91
CA LYS A 72 -3.39 -12.23 -22.77
C LYS A 72 -4.61 -12.62 -23.60
N ALA A 73 -5.70 -11.88 -23.45
CA ALA A 73 -6.94 -12.17 -24.13
C ALA A 73 -6.85 -11.98 -25.66
N ASN A 74 -6.08 -10.99 -26.13
CA ASN A 74 -5.80 -10.82 -27.57
C ASN A 74 -4.96 -11.99 -28.12
N THR A 75 -3.98 -12.47 -27.34
CA THR A 75 -3.17 -13.63 -27.73
C THR A 75 -4.00 -14.91 -27.79
N GLU A 76 -4.84 -15.16 -26.79
CA GLU A 76 -5.79 -16.30 -26.80
C GLU A 76 -6.74 -16.22 -27.99
N THR A 77 -7.21 -15.02 -28.31
CA THR A 77 -8.08 -14.75 -29.46
C THR A 77 -7.36 -15.07 -30.78
N ALA A 78 -6.13 -14.58 -30.96
CA ALA A 78 -5.35 -14.86 -32.16
C ALA A 78 -5.08 -16.36 -32.33
N LEU A 79 -4.74 -17.07 -31.26
CA LEU A 79 -4.53 -18.53 -31.30
C LEU A 79 -5.82 -19.30 -31.62
N LYS A 80 -6.98 -18.84 -31.11
CA LYS A 80 -8.29 -19.42 -31.48
C LYS A 80 -8.60 -19.20 -32.95
N GLN A 81 -8.41 -17.98 -33.46
CA GLN A 81 -8.61 -17.68 -34.88
C GLN A 81 -7.67 -18.49 -35.78
N ALA A 82 -6.40 -18.63 -35.42
CA ALA A 82 -5.43 -19.41 -36.18
C ALA A 82 -5.84 -20.89 -36.27
N ARG A 83 -6.30 -21.50 -35.17
CA ARG A 83 -6.84 -22.87 -35.20
C ARG A 83 -8.09 -22.98 -36.06
N ALA A 84 -9.04 -22.07 -35.88
CA ALA A 84 -10.28 -22.05 -36.66
C ALA A 84 -10.01 -21.88 -38.16
N ALA A 85 -8.99 -21.12 -38.55
CA ALA A 85 -8.59 -20.96 -39.95
C ALA A 85 -7.96 -22.24 -40.53
N LEU A 86 -7.16 -22.97 -39.74
CA LEU A 86 -6.55 -24.24 -40.16
C LEU A 86 -7.59 -25.37 -40.33
N ASP A 87 -8.73 -25.27 -39.65
CA ASP A 87 -9.80 -26.25 -39.74
C ASP A 87 -10.70 -26.09 -40.98
N ILE A 88 -10.52 -25.03 -41.78
CA ILE A 88 -11.29 -24.78 -43.00
C ILE A 88 -10.85 -25.74 -44.11
N LYS A 89 -11.71 -26.69 -44.49
CA LYS A 89 -11.43 -27.66 -45.55
C LYS A 89 -12.39 -27.53 -46.73
N ASP A 90 -13.61 -27.06 -46.47
CA ASP A 90 -14.64 -26.87 -47.49
C ASP A 90 -15.49 -25.61 -47.27
N GLN A 91 -16.47 -25.41 -48.15
CA GLN A 91 -17.34 -24.24 -48.15
C GLN A 91 -18.25 -24.16 -46.90
N LYS A 92 -18.59 -25.28 -46.27
CA LYS A 92 -19.38 -25.33 -45.04
C LYS A 92 -18.52 -24.93 -43.83
N ASP A 93 -17.26 -25.35 -43.80
CA ASP A 93 -16.31 -24.89 -42.78
C ASP A 93 -16.05 -23.39 -42.89
N PHE A 94 -15.98 -22.86 -44.12
CA PHE A 94 -15.84 -21.42 -44.34
C PHE A 94 -17.05 -20.62 -43.83
N GLN A 95 -18.28 -21.09 -44.09
CA GLN A 95 -19.48 -20.46 -43.52
C GLN A 95 -19.45 -20.47 -41.98
N SER A 96 -19.05 -21.59 -41.39
CA SER A 96 -18.90 -21.71 -39.93
C SER A 96 -17.83 -20.76 -39.37
N TYR A 97 -16.72 -20.57 -40.10
CA TYR A 97 -15.68 -19.61 -39.74
C TYR A 97 -16.19 -18.16 -39.76
N VAL A 98 -16.99 -17.78 -40.76
CA VAL A 98 -17.58 -16.44 -40.86
C VAL A 98 -18.56 -16.16 -39.71
N GLU A 99 -19.40 -17.13 -39.33
CA GLU A 99 -20.24 -17.02 -38.12
C GLU A 99 -19.39 -16.87 -36.85
N GLY A 100 -18.30 -17.63 -36.74
CA GLY A 100 -17.33 -17.53 -35.65
C GLY A 100 -16.66 -16.15 -35.55
N GLN A 101 -16.33 -15.52 -36.68
CA GLN A 101 -15.77 -14.16 -36.73
C GLN A 101 -16.75 -13.11 -36.22
N ARG A 102 -18.05 -13.25 -36.52
CA ARG A 102 -19.09 -12.35 -36.00
C ARG A 102 -19.19 -12.43 -34.47
N LYS A 103 -19.24 -13.65 -33.93
CA LYS A 103 -19.26 -13.88 -32.49
C LYS A 103 -18.00 -13.33 -31.82
N LEU A 104 -16.85 -13.49 -32.48
CA LEU A 104 -15.60 -12.97 -31.96
C LEU A 104 -15.57 -11.43 -31.92
N ALA A 105 -16.11 -10.76 -32.94
CA ALA A 105 -16.24 -9.31 -32.93
C ALA A 105 -17.14 -8.83 -31.78
N GLU A 106 -18.23 -9.55 -31.50
CA GLU A 106 -19.09 -9.30 -30.33
C GLU A 106 -18.33 -9.50 -29.01
N GLU A 107 -17.54 -10.58 -28.88
CA GLU A 107 -16.72 -10.85 -27.69
C GLU A 107 -15.64 -9.77 -27.46
N ILE A 108 -14.97 -9.31 -28.52
CA ILE A 108 -13.98 -8.21 -28.44
C ILE A 108 -14.66 -6.92 -28.01
N GLY A 109 -15.84 -6.60 -28.58
CA GLY A 109 -16.59 -5.40 -28.23
C GLY A 109 -17.05 -5.42 -26.77
N GLN A 110 -17.54 -6.57 -26.28
CA GLN A 110 -17.90 -6.74 -24.87
C GLN A 110 -16.69 -6.60 -23.94
N ARG A 111 -15.53 -7.16 -24.32
CA ARG A 111 -14.29 -7.04 -23.56
C ARG A 111 -13.82 -5.58 -23.49
N ALA A 112 -13.79 -4.87 -24.62
CA ALA A 112 -13.40 -3.46 -24.67
C ALA A 112 -14.32 -2.59 -23.79
N LYS A 113 -15.63 -2.86 -23.81
CA LYS A 113 -16.57 -2.19 -22.91
C LYS A 113 -16.25 -2.48 -21.44
N GLY A 114 -16.00 -3.74 -21.09
CA GLY A 114 -15.63 -4.13 -19.72
C GLY A 114 -14.31 -3.52 -19.26
N GLU A 115 -13.32 -3.38 -20.14
CA GLU A 115 -12.06 -2.69 -19.84
C GLU A 115 -12.28 -1.19 -19.59
N ALA A 116 -13.12 -0.53 -20.39
CA ALA A 116 -13.50 0.87 -20.16
C ALA A 116 -14.20 1.05 -18.81
N GLU A 117 -15.15 0.16 -18.47
CA GLU A 117 -15.82 0.17 -17.17
C GLU A 117 -14.83 -0.03 -16.00
N LYS A 118 -13.83 -0.91 -16.14
CA LYS A 118 -12.76 -1.10 -15.14
C LYS A 118 -11.92 0.17 -14.96
N VAL A 119 -11.54 0.85 -16.03
CA VAL A 119 -10.77 2.10 -15.95
C VAL A 119 -11.59 3.22 -15.28
N VAL A 120 -12.88 3.31 -15.59
CA VAL A 120 -13.78 4.26 -14.91
C VAL A 120 -13.86 3.96 -13.42
N ALA A 121 -14.04 2.69 -13.04
CA ALA A 121 -14.05 2.27 -11.65
C ALA A 121 -12.72 2.60 -10.94
N LEU A 122 -11.59 2.43 -11.63
CA LEU A 122 -10.27 2.77 -11.12
C LEU A 122 -10.13 4.25 -10.77
N ASN A 123 -10.61 5.12 -11.65
CA ASN A 123 -10.59 6.57 -11.42
C ASN A 123 -11.50 6.98 -10.27
N GLN A 124 -12.67 6.35 -10.15
CA GLN A 124 -13.58 6.58 -9.02
C GLN A 124 -12.94 6.15 -7.70
N GLU A 125 -12.30 4.98 -7.67
CA GLU A 125 -11.58 4.48 -6.50
C GLU A 125 -10.44 5.42 -6.09
N LEU A 126 -9.63 5.88 -7.05
CA LEU A 126 -8.56 6.85 -6.83
C LEU A 126 -9.09 8.13 -6.17
N ALA A 127 -10.19 8.68 -6.70
CA ALA A 127 -10.81 9.90 -6.16
C ALA A 127 -11.35 9.69 -4.74
N GLN A 128 -12.03 8.57 -4.49
CA GLN A 128 -12.57 8.24 -3.16
C GLN A 128 -11.47 8.05 -2.13
N ASN A 129 -10.41 7.30 -2.48
CA ASN A 129 -9.28 7.06 -1.59
C ASN A 129 -8.49 8.34 -1.32
N ALA A 130 -8.28 9.21 -2.32
CA ALA A 130 -7.64 10.51 -2.14
C ALA A 130 -8.46 11.40 -1.20
N GLN A 131 -9.79 11.45 -1.36
CA GLN A 131 -10.67 12.22 -0.49
C GLN A 131 -10.64 11.69 0.95
N LYS A 132 -10.66 10.37 1.12
CA LYS A 132 -10.57 9.72 2.43
C LYS A 132 -9.24 10.05 3.12
N LEU A 133 -8.12 9.94 2.40
CA LEU A 133 -6.80 10.26 2.94
C LEU A 133 -6.69 11.73 3.39
N ALA A 134 -7.29 12.66 2.63
CA ALA A 134 -7.37 14.06 3.04
C ALA A 134 -8.20 14.26 4.32
N GLN A 135 -9.36 13.58 4.43
CA GLN A 135 -10.20 13.64 5.63
C GLN A 135 -9.47 13.05 6.85
N ASP A 136 -8.81 11.91 6.69
CA ASP A 136 -8.09 11.24 7.76
C ASP A 136 -6.89 12.07 8.23
N SER A 137 -6.15 12.69 7.30
CA SER A 137 -5.08 13.65 7.63
C SER A 137 -5.64 14.82 8.43
N ALA A 138 -6.73 15.46 7.98
CA ALA A 138 -7.35 16.59 8.68
C ALA A 138 -7.84 16.20 10.09
N ARG A 139 -8.38 14.99 10.27
CA ARG A 139 -8.81 14.46 11.57
C ARG A 139 -7.63 14.25 12.51
N GLU A 140 -6.53 13.67 12.03
CA GLU A 140 -5.27 13.50 12.79
C GLU A 140 -4.77 14.86 13.29
N PHE A 141 -4.68 15.86 12.41
CA PHE A 141 -4.31 17.23 12.81
C PHE A 141 -5.28 17.82 13.84
N GLY A 142 -6.59 17.65 13.65
CA GLY A 142 -7.62 18.15 14.56
C GLY A 142 -7.56 17.53 15.97
N LYS A 143 -7.27 16.23 16.09
CA LYS A 143 -7.13 15.55 17.39
C LYS A 143 -5.98 16.12 18.22
N VAL A 144 -4.85 16.40 17.59
CA VAL A 144 -3.67 16.97 18.28
C VAL A 144 -3.86 18.45 18.61
N ALA A 145 -4.55 19.21 17.76
CA ALA A 145 -4.91 20.60 18.07
C ALA A 145 -5.87 20.71 19.27
N GLN A 146 -6.71 19.70 19.51
CA GLN A 146 -7.64 19.64 20.64
C GLN A 146 -7.05 18.97 21.90
N SER A 147 -5.92 18.26 21.80
CA SER A 147 -5.23 17.65 22.94
C SER A 147 -4.17 18.55 23.57
N LYS A 148 -4.10 19.82 23.16
CA LYS A 148 -3.28 20.88 23.77
C LYS A 148 -4.07 21.70 24.77
#